data_AF-A0A101EJW9-F1
#
_entry.id   AF-A0A101EJW9-F1
#
_cell.length_a   1.000
_cell.length_b   1.000
_cell.length_c   1.000
_cell.angle_alpha   90.00
_cell.angle_beta   90.00
_cell.angle_gamma   90.00
#
_symmetry.space_group_name_H-M   'P 1'
#
loop_
_entity.id
_entity.type
_entity.pdbx_description
1 polymer ?
#
loop_
_entity_poly.entity_id
_entity_poly.type
_entity_poly.pdbx_seq_one_letter_code
_entity_poly.pdbx_strand_id
1 'polypeptide(L)' 'MNRERSATLIAAFIPLVMILATPAINRIEPYVLGMPFMIFWHFLWLLVGPLVLTVAYLIRTGKWG' A
#
# COMPACT_ATOMS: atom_id res chain seq x y z
N MET A 1 15.26 -18.49 -7.53
CA MET A 1 14.10 -17.66 -7.89
C MET A 1 14.25 -16.34 -7.17
N ASN A 2 14.58 -15.29 -7.91
CA ASN A 2 15.51 -14.24 -7.47
C ASN A 2 14.84 -13.27 -6.48
N ARG A 3 15.51 -12.99 -5.35
CA ARG A 3 15.05 -12.11 -4.24
C ARG A 3 14.52 -10.76 -4.71
N GLU A 4 15.08 -10.25 -5.80
CA GLU A 4 14.67 -9.03 -6.49
C GLU A 4 13.35 -9.12 -7.28
N ARG A 5 13.00 -10.30 -7.83
CA ARG A 5 11.66 -10.54 -8.40
C ARG A 5 10.59 -10.51 -7.32
N SER A 6 10.84 -11.14 -6.17
CA SER A 6 9.89 -11.16 -5.06
C SER A 6 9.64 -9.76 -4.48
N ALA A 7 10.69 -8.95 -4.28
CA ALA A 7 10.54 -7.57 -3.82
C ALA A 7 9.77 -6.70 -4.82
N THR A 8 10.02 -6.90 -6.12
CA THR A 8 9.30 -6.19 -7.19
C THR A 8 7.83 -6.60 -7.25
N LEU A 9 7.54 -7.90 -7.11
CA LEU A 9 6.17 -8.42 -7.09
C LEU A 9 5.38 -7.91 -5.88
N ILE A 10 6.00 -7.81 -4.70
CA ILE A 10 5.38 -7.24 -3.50
C ILE A 10 5.08 -5.75 -3.70
N ALA A 11 6.03 -4.98 -4.24
CA ALA A 11 5.83 -3.56 -4.51
C ALA A 11 4.77 -3.30 -5.60
N ALA A 12 4.73 -4.15 -6.63
CA ALA A 12 3.76 -4.06 -7.73
C ALA A 12 2.33 -4.48 -7.32
N PHE A 13 2.17 -5.23 -6.23
CA PHE A 13 0.87 -5.64 -5.72
C PHE A 13 0.09 -4.47 -5.08
N ILE A 14 0.80 -3.48 -4.55
CA ILE A 14 0.23 -2.27 -3.90
C ILE A 14 -0.74 -1.51 -4.82
N PRO A 15 -0.34 -1.05 -6.03
CA PRO A 15 -1.25 -0.33 -6.92
C PRO A 15 -2.42 -1.19 -7.42
N LEU A 16 -2.28 -2.52 -7.44
CA LEU A 16 -3.36 -3.42 -7.82
C LEU A 16 -4.47 -3.43 -6.75
N VAL A 17 -4.10 -3.53 -5.48
CA VAL A 17 -5.05 -3.46 -4.35
C VAL A 17 -5.74 -2.10 -4.29
N MET A 18 -5.00 -1.01 -4.56
CA MET A 18 -5.55 0.34 -4.67
C MET A 18 -6.70 0.43 -5.68
N ILE A 19 -6.46 -0.02 -6.92
CA ILE A 19 -7.42 0.12 -8.02
C ILE A 19 -8.61 -0.83 -7.83
N LEU A 20 -8.35 -2.08 -7.43
CA LEU A 20 -9.40 -3.09 -7.26
C LEU A 20 -10.31 -2.80 -6.06
N ALA A 21 -9.78 -2.12 -5.02
CA ALA A 21 -10.61 -1.69 -3.90
C ALA A 21 -11.57 -0.57 -4.32
N THR A 22 -11.22 0.29 -5.28
CA THR A 22 -11.98 1.50 -5.71
C THR A 22 -13.51 1.34 -5.74
N PRO A 23 -14.11 0.34 -6.42
CA PRO A 23 -15.57 0.18 -6.44
C PRO A 23 -16.20 -0.18 -5.08
N ALA A 24 -15.44 -0.78 -4.16
CA ALA A 24 -15.90 -1.06 -2.80
C ALA A 24 -15.77 0.17 -1.86
N ILE A 25 -14.81 1.06 -2.13
CA ILE A 25 -14.53 2.30 -1.37
C ILE A 25 -15.31 3.50 -1.89
N ASN A 26 -15.81 3.46 -3.13
CA ASN A 26 -16.53 4.54 -3.78
C ASN A 26 -17.98 4.65 -3.25
N ARG A 27 -18.11 4.73 -1.93
CA ARG A 27 -19.35 5.04 -1.21
C ARG A 27 -19.05 6.15 -0.22
N ILE A 28 -19.93 7.15 -0.16
CA ILE A 28 -19.78 8.34 0.69
C ILE A 28 -19.97 7.96 2.18
N GLU A 29 -20.73 6.90 2.43
CA GLU A 29 -20.93 6.26 3.73
C GLU A 29 -20.16 4.92 3.65
N PRO A 30 -19.12 4.69 4.46
CA PRO A 30 -18.97 5.13 5.86
C PRO A 30 -18.01 6.31 6.06
N TYR A 31 -18.12 6.94 7.24
CA TYR A 31 -17.15 7.91 7.73
C TYR A 31 -16.19 7.23 8.72
N VAL A 32 -14.90 7.51 8.57
CA VAL A 32 -13.84 7.06 9.48
C VAL A 32 -13.08 8.28 9.96
N LEU A 33 -12.91 8.43 11.28
CA LEU A 33 -12.25 9.59 11.90
C LEU A 33 -12.86 10.95 11.47
N GLY A 34 -14.16 10.99 11.18
CA GLY A 34 -14.86 12.21 10.76
C GLY A 34 -14.68 12.59 9.29
N MET A 35 -14.04 11.75 8.47
CA MET A 35 -13.89 11.95 7.02
C MET A 35 -14.50 10.79 6.21
N PRO A 36 -14.93 11.02 4.96
CA PRO A 36 -15.38 9.95 4.07
C PRO A 36 -14.32 8.86 3.94
N PHE A 37 -14.75 7.59 3.95
CA PHE A 37 -13.84 6.45 3.89
C PHE A 37 -12.90 6.46 2.68
N MET A 38 -13.36 7.00 1.54
CA MET A 38 -12.51 7.22 0.37
C MET A 38 -11.29 8.09 0.68
N ILE A 39 -11.46 9.19 1.41
CA ILE A 39 -10.36 10.10 1.78
C ILE A 39 -9.44 9.40 2.79
N PHE A 40 -10.00 8.79 3.83
CA PHE A 40 -9.24 8.01 4.82
C PHE A 40 -8.37 6.94 4.15
N TRP A 41 -8.91 6.21 3.18
CA TRP A 41 -8.20 5.16 2.47
C TRP A 41 -6.98 5.69 1.70
N HIS A 42 -7.12 6.81 0.99
CA HIS A 42 -5.98 7.43 0.29
C HIS A 42 -4.92 7.93 1.28
N PHE A 43 -5.32 8.51 2.41
CA PHE A 43 -4.40 8.92 3.47
C PHE A 43 -3.67 7.74 4.11
N LEU A 44 -4.36 6.62 4.34
CA LEU A 44 -3.77 5.40 4.87
C LEU A 44 -2.65 4.89 3.94
N TRP A 45 -2.87 4.91 2.63
CA TRP A 45 -1.86 4.52 1.65
C TRP A 45 -0.69 5.48 1.55
N LEU A 46 -0.86 6.76 1.92
CA LEU A 46 0.25 7.71 2.05
C LEU A 46 1.28 7.24 3.08
N LEU A 47 0.85 6.51 4.10
CA LEU A 47 1.69 5.94 5.15
C LEU A 47 2.16 4.51 4.80
N VAL A 48 1.23 3.67 4.33
CA VAL A 48 1.51 2.25 4.01
C VAL A 48 2.43 2.12 2.79
N GLY A 49 2.26 2.96 1.76
CA GLY A 49 3.08 2.93 0.55
C GLY A 49 4.59 3.01 0.82
N PRO A 50 5.08 4.09 1.46
CA PRO A 50 6.49 4.20 1.81
C PRO A 50 6.94 3.10 2.77
N LEU A 51 6.11 2.69 3.75
CA LEU A 51 6.43 1.56 4.64
C LEU A 51 6.71 0.26 3.87
N VAL A 52 5.86 -0.10 2.92
CA VAL A 52 6.06 -1.32 2.11
C VAL A 52 7.30 -1.18 1.21
N LEU A 53 7.55 0.00 0.66
CA LEU A 53 8.79 0.26 -0.10
C LEU A 53 10.03 0.17 0.78
N THR A 54 9.98 0.68 2.00
CA THR A 54 11.06 0.54 2.99
C THR A 54 11.29 -0.93 3.30
N VAL A 55 10.24 -1.72 3.55
CA VAL A 55 10.36 -3.17 3.80
C VAL A 55 10.94 -3.88 2.59
N ALA A 56 10.46 -3.58 1.37
CA ALA A 56 10.99 -4.15 0.14
C ALA A 56 12.47 -3.77 -0.10
N TYR A 57 12.83 -2.53 0.21
CA TYR A 57 14.21 -2.05 0.14
C TYR A 57 15.10 -2.73 1.17
N LEU A 58 14.62 -2.93 2.39
CA LEU A 58 15.34 -3.59 3.47
C LEU A 58 15.54 -5.08 3.17
N ILE A 59 14.49 -5.75 2.68
CA ILE A 59 14.57 -7.10 2.16
C ILE A 59 15.51 -7.17 0.96
N ARG A 60 15.63 -6.13 0.13
CA ARG A 60 16.59 -6.14 -0.98
C ARG A 60 18.03 -5.94 -0.50
N THR A 61 18.26 -4.98 0.38
CA THR A 61 19.60 -4.55 0.80
C THR A 61 20.20 -5.40 1.92
N GLY A 62 19.38 -6.13 2.70
CA GLY A 62 19.84 -6.98 3.80
C GLY A 62 20.57 -6.24 4.92
N LYS A 63 20.59 -4.90 4.89
CA LYS A 63 21.25 -4.06 5.88
C LYS A 63 20.24 -3.63 6.93
N TRP A 64 20.19 -4.38 8.01
CA TRP A 64 19.98 -3.78 9.32
C TRP A 64 21.35 -3.28 9.77
N GLY A 65 21.41 -2.09 10.38
CA GLY A 65 22.66 -1.36 10.70
C GLY A 65 23.78 -2.25 11.24
#